data_AF-A0A2N8ZLU0-F1
#
_entry.id   AF-A0A2N8ZLU0-F1
#
_cell.length_a   1.000
_cell.length_b   1.000
_cell.length_c   1.000
_cell.angle_alpha   90.00
_cell.angle_beta   90.00
_cell.angle_gamma   90.00
#
_symmetry.space_group_name_H-M   'P 1'
#
loop_
_entity.id
_entity.type
_entity.pdbx_description
1 polymer ?
#
loop_
_entity_poly.entity_id
_entity_poly.type
_entity_poly.pdbx_seq_one_letter_code
_entity_poly.pdbx_strand_id
1 'polypeptide(L)'
;MVATERVEIETGKPIQAIKLHLVSTTKGASYHKIDLWITEDNYFPIKADLYLRSGKMAKQARFEQGKRNGQLAVTAMTLQDSIQPSKKTVIEYQSIMQVELEDKYYNPSYLVRNTVSEL
;
A
#
# COMPACT_ATOMS: atom_id res chain seq x y z
N MET A 1 -16.89 -8.76 -4.72
CA MET A 1 -18.04 -7.88 -5.04
C MET A 1 -17.50 -6.48 -5.30
N VAL A 2 -18.12 -5.75 -6.22
CA VAL A 2 -17.74 -4.38 -6.60
C VAL A 2 -18.93 -3.47 -6.31
N ALA A 3 -18.69 -2.35 -5.65
CA ALA A 3 -19.71 -1.34 -5.36
C ALA A 3 -19.19 0.05 -5.68
N THR A 4 -20.05 0.97 -6.10
CA THR A 4 -19.68 2.38 -6.30
C THR A 4 -20.14 3.20 -5.10
N GLU A 5 -19.23 4.00 -4.53
CA GLU A 5 -19.47 4.78 -3.32
C GLU A 5 -18.87 6.19 -3.48
N ARG A 6 -19.45 7.18 -2.78
CA ARG A 6 -18.80 8.49 -2.61
C ARG A 6 -17.84 8.42 -1.43
N VAL A 7 -16.58 8.78 -1.67
CA VAL A 7 -15.56 8.80 -0.64
C VAL A 7 -15.12 10.25 -0.41
N GLU A 8 -15.23 10.69 0.84
CA GLU A 8 -14.62 11.95 1.27
C GLU A 8 -13.11 11.77 1.39
N ILE A 9 -12.38 12.67 0.75
CA ILE A 9 -10.92 12.76 0.86
C ILE A 9 -10.54 14.06 1.55
N GLU A 10 -9.36 14.09 2.17
CA GLU A 10 -8.89 15.23 2.97
C GLU A 10 -8.82 16.55 2.18
N THR A 11 -8.74 16.48 0.84
CA THR A 11 -8.77 17.64 -0.06
C THR A 11 -10.18 18.24 -0.26
N GLY A 12 -11.21 17.73 0.44
CA GLY A 12 -12.49 18.40 0.66
C GLY A 12 -13.57 18.18 -0.40
N LYS A 13 -13.24 17.66 -1.59
CA LYS A 13 -14.24 17.26 -2.59
C LYS A 13 -14.47 15.75 -2.55
N PRO A 14 -15.71 15.28 -2.37
CA PRO A 14 -16.00 13.85 -2.47
C PRO A 14 -15.71 13.35 -3.89
N ILE A 15 -15.08 12.18 -4.00
CA ILE A 15 -14.77 11.53 -5.26
C ILE A 15 -15.66 10.28 -5.42
N GLN A 16 -16.09 10.03 -6.66
CA GLN A 16 -16.72 8.77 -7.04
C GLN A 16 -15.67 7.65 -7.06
N ALA A 17 -15.88 6.64 -6.22
CA ALA A 17 -14.94 5.56 -6.05
C ALA A 17 -15.59 4.21 -6.28
N ILE A 18 -14.81 3.29 -6.84
CA ILE A 18 -15.12 1.88 -6.92
C ILE A 18 -14.51 1.20 -5.69
N LYS A 19 -15.34 0.54 -4.90
CA LYS A 19 -14.93 -0.30 -3.78
C LYS A 19 -14.78 -1.74 -4.23
N LEU A 20 -13.56 -2.26 -4.08
CA LEU A 20 -13.20 -3.64 -4.32
C LEU A 20 -13.09 -4.38 -3.00
N HIS A 21 -13.81 -5.50 -2.90
CA HIS A 21 -13.66 -6.45 -1.80
C HIS A 21 -12.69 -7.57 -2.19
N LEU A 22 -11.50 -7.54 -1.61
CA LEU A 22 -10.42 -8.50 -1.87
C LEU A 22 -10.29 -9.48 -0.70
N VAL A 23 -10.28 -10.77 -1.00
CA VAL A 23 -10.13 -11.84 0.00
C VAL A 23 -8.90 -12.67 -0.34
N SER A 24 -8.09 -12.96 0.67
CA SER A 24 -6.85 -13.73 0.51
C SER A 24 -7.13 -15.15 0.00
N THR A 25 -6.42 -15.60 -1.03
CA THR A 25 -6.48 -17.00 -1.51
C THR A 25 -5.48 -17.92 -0.80
N THR A 26 -4.50 -17.36 -0.09
CA THR A 26 -3.44 -18.11 0.61
C THR A 26 -3.50 -17.90 2.12
N LYS A 27 -3.04 -18.91 2.88
CA LYS A 27 -3.06 -18.85 4.35
C LYS A 27 -2.02 -17.88 4.94
N GLY A 28 -0.92 -17.63 4.22
CA GLY A 28 0.22 -16.80 4.67
C GLY A 28 0.12 -15.31 4.33
N ALA A 29 -0.99 -14.86 3.73
CA ALA A 29 -1.19 -13.43 3.47
C ALA A 29 -1.23 -12.63 4.78
N SER A 30 -0.59 -11.45 4.79
CA SER A 30 -0.58 -10.57 5.97
C SER A 30 -1.98 -10.10 6.39
N TYR A 31 -2.90 -10.00 5.44
CA TYR A 31 -4.29 -9.61 5.66
C TYR A 31 -5.23 -10.63 5.03
N HIS A 32 -6.33 -10.94 5.71
CA HIS A 32 -7.32 -11.88 5.21
C HIS A 32 -8.30 -11.20 4.24
N LYS A 33 -8.60 -9.93 4.47
CA LYS A 33 -9.48 -9.11 3.64
C LYS A 33 -8.90 -7.70 3.48
N ILE A 34 -9.07 -7.13 2.30
CA ILE A 34 -8.83 -5.71 2.02
C ILE A 34 -10.08 -5.15 1.35
N ASP A 35 -10.62 -4.06 1.90
CA ASP A 35 -11.56 -3.22 1.16
C ASP A 35 -10.74 -2.08 0.55
N LEU A 36 -10.68 -2.00 -0.77
CA LEU A 36 -9.87 -1.04 -1.53
C LEU A 36 -10.78 -0.09 -2.29
N TRP A 37 -10.57 1.22 -2.14
CA TRP A 37 -11.27 2.24 -2.91
C TRP A 37 -10.32 2.79 -3.97
N ILE A 38 -10.77 2.77 -5.22
CA ILE A 38 -10.07 3.33 -6.36
C ILE A 38 -10.96 4.39 -7.04
N THR A 39 -10.39 5.38 -7.69
CA THR A 39 -11.18 6.34 -8.48
C THR A 39 -11.85 5.65 -9.67
N GLU A 40 -13.00 6.18 -10.10
CA GLU A 40 -13.75 5.62 -11.23
C GLU A 40 -13.11 5.95 -12.60
N ASP A 41 -12.39 7.07 -12.70
CA ASP A 41 -11.87 7.61 -13.96
C ASP A 41 -10.57 6.92 -14.44
N ASN A 42 -9.68 6.61 -13.51
CA ASN A 42 -8.33 6.11 -13.81
C ASN A 42 -7.87 5.00 -12.85
N TYR A 43 -8.75 4.52 -11.99
CA TYR A 43 -8.50 3.44 -11.04
C TYR A 43 -7.36 3.73 -10.04
N PHE A 44 -7.08 5.00 -9.75
CA PHE A 44 -6.06 5.38 -8.78
C PHE A 44 -6.49 5.01 -7.36
N PRO A 45 -5.63 4.39 -6.54
CA PRO A 45 -6.00 4.00 -5.19
C PRO A 45 -6.18 5.23 -4.29
N ILE A 46 -7.28 5.28 -3.56
CA ILE A 46 -7.61 6.37 -2.64
C ILE A 46 -7.26 5.98 -1.21
N LYS A 47 -7.82 4.85 -0.77
CA LYS A 47 -7.59 4.27 0.56
C LYS A 47 -7.80 2.76 0.55
N ALA A 48 -7.27 2.07 1.54
CA ALA A 48 -7.56 0.67 1.80
C ALA A 48 -7.76 0.40 3.29
N ASP A 49 -8.79 -0.37 3.63
CA ASP A 49 -9.00 -0.86 4.99
C ASP A 49 -8.52 -2.32 5.05
N LEU A 50 -7.57 -2.60 5.95
CA LEU A 50 -6.85 -3.87 6.01
C LEU A 50 -7.27 -4.68 7.23
N TYR A 51 -7.76 -5.90 7.01
CA TYR A 51 -8.39 -6.72 8.04
C TYR A 51 -7.60 -8.00 8.33
N LEU A 52 -7.51 -8.34 9.62
CA LEU A 52 -6.95 -9.61 10.08
C LEU A 52 -7.93 -10.77 9.82
N ARG A 53 -7.44 -12.00 9.99
CA ARG A 53 -8.26 -13.22 9.91
C ARG A 53 -9.43 -13.22 10.90
N SER A 54 -9.29 -12.56 12.05
CA SER A 54 -10.37 -12.38 13.03
C SER A 54 -11.48 -11.43 12.57
N GLY A 55 -11.31 -10.75 11.43
CA GLY A 55 -12.22 -9.70 10.96
C GLY A 55 -11.95 -8.32 11.54
N LYS A 56 -11.05 -8.19 12.53
CA LYS A 56 -10.66 -6.89 13.09
C LYS A 56 -9.89 -6.07 12.05
N MET A 57 -10.25 -4.79 11.91
CA MET A 57 -9.48 -3.83 11.14
C MET A 57 -8.14 -3.57 11.85
N ALA A 58 -7.03 -3.85 11.15
CA ALA A 58 -5.69 -3.66 11.68
C ALA A 58 -5.15 -2.28 11.33
N LYS A 59 -5.31 -1.86 10.08
CA LYS A 59 -4.75 -0.62 9.55
C LYS A 59 -5.68 0.00 8.51
N GLN A 60 -5.53 1.31 8.31
CA GLN A 60 -6.00 2.02 7.14
C GLN A 60 -4.80 2.54 6.35
N ALA A 61 -4.76 2.28 5.04
CA ALA A 61 -3.83 2.89 4.11
C ALA A 61 -4.49 4.08 3.40
N ARG A 62 -3.75 5.16 3.22
CA ARG A 62 -4.09 6.31 2.37
C ARG A 62 -2.98 6.54 1.36
N PHE A 63 -3.34 6.83 0.12
CA PHE A 63 -2.39 6.97 -0.97
C PHE A 63 -2.33 8.41 -1.44
N GLU A 64 -1.12 8.93 -1.54
CA GLU A 64 -0.87 10.27 -2.05
C GLU A 64 -0.59 10.21 -3.55
N GLN A 65 -1.36 10.99 -4.29
CA GLN A 65 -1.23 11.13 -5.73
C GLN A 65 -0.14 12.15 -6.07
N GLY A 66 0.76 11.77 -6.97
CA GLY A 66 1.73 12.68 -7.53
C GLY A 66 2.14 12.25 -8.94
N LYS A 67 3.33 12.68 -9.34
CA LYS A 67 3.93 12.30 -10.62
C LYS A 67 5.30 11.67 -10.39
N ARG A 68 5.57 10.60 -11.13
CA ARG A 68 6.91 10.00 -11.25
C ARG A 68 7.23 9.88 -12.72
N ASN A 69 8.33 10.47 -13.18
CA ASN A 69 8.71 10.52 -14.59
C ASN A 69 7.58 11.05 -15.50
N GLY A 70 6.85 12.07 -15.04
CA GLY A 70 5.74 12.68 -15.77
C GLY A 70 4.41 11.90 -15.74
N GLN A 71 4.40 10.67 -15.24
CA GLN A 71 3.21 9.82 -15.16
C GLN A 71 2.58 9.84 -13.78
N LEU A 72 1.26 9.66 -13.72
CA LEU A 72 0.49 9.53 -12.49
C LEU A 72 1.02 8.36 -11.65
N ALA A 73 1.30 8.61 -10.37
CA ALA A 73 1.84 7.58 -9.48
C ALA A 73 1.48 7.83 -8.01
N VAL A 74 1.47 6.76 -7.22
CA VAL A 74 1.54 6.86 -5.75
C VAL A 74 2.95 7.34 -5.39
N THR A 75 3.04 8.50 -4.76
CA THR A 75 4.30 9.08 -4.27
C THR A 75 4.51 8.79 -2.79
N ALA A 76 3.44 8.63 -2.03
CA ALA A 76 3.51 8.17 -0.65
C ALA A 76 2.31 7.30 -0.26
N MET A 77 2.51 6.45 0.72
CA MET A 77 1.44 5.70 1.40
C MET A 77 1.53 5.93 2.91
N THR A 78 0.45 6.43 3.50
CA THR A 78 0.31 6.54 4.96
C THR A 78 -0.45 5.34 5.49
N LEU A 79 0.15 4.60 6.43
CA LEU A 79 -0.49 3.53 7.19
C LEU A 79 -0.80 4.01 8.60
N GLN A 80 -2.09 4.07 8.92
CA GLN A 80 -2.62 4.38 10.24
C GLN A 80 -2.96 3.07 10.97
N ASP A 81 -2.39 2.86 12.16
CA ASP A 81 -2.73 1.70 12.98
C ASP A 81 -4.10 1.91 13.66
N SER A 82 -5.00 0.93 13.53
CA SER A 82 -6.35 1.00 14.09
C SER A 82 -6.42 0.48 15.53
N ILE A 83 -5.39 -0.23 16.00
CA ILE A 83 -5.28 -0.77 17.36
C ILE A 83 -4.58 0.26 18.27
N GLN A 84 -3.58 0.96 17.73
CA GLN A 84 -2.82 2.02 18.39
C GLN A 84 -2.89 3.29 17.53
N PRO A 85 -3.96 4.10 17.64
CA PRO A 85 -4.21 5.25 16.76
C PRO A 85 -3.11 6.33 16.77
N SER A 86 -2.24 6.36 17.78
CA SER A 86 -1.08 7.25 17.79
C SER A 86 0.05 6.80 16.85
N LYS A 87 0.02 5.56 16.34
CA LYS A 87 1.05 5.00 15.45
C LYS A 87 0.68 5.20 13.99
N LYS A 88 1.51 6.01 13.33
CA LYS A 88 1.48 6.28 11.90
C LYS A 88 2.81 5.88 11.28
N THR A 89 2.76 5.28 10.10
CA THR A 89 3.94 5.04 9.25
C THR A 89 3.69 5.69 7.91
N VAL A 90 4.67 6.45 7.41
CA VAL A 90 4.64 7.02 6.06
C VAL A 90 5.72 6.33 5.24
N ILE A 91 5.36 5.84 4.06
CA ILE A 91 6.27 5.25 3.08
C ILE A 91 6.32 6.19 1.89
N GLU A 92 7.48 6.82 1.69
CA GLU A 92 7.71 7.76 0.58
C GLU A 92 8.51 7.07 -0.52
N TYR A 93 7.98 7.09 -1.74
CA TYR A 93 8.62 6.49 -2.91
C TYR A 93 9.45 7.54 -3.65
N GLN A 94 10.75 7.59 -3.36
CA GLN A 94 11.65 8.61 -3.92
C GLN A 94 12.09 8.28 -5.35
N SER A 95 12.47 7.02 -5.62
CA SER A 95 12.91 6.57 -6.94
C SER A 95 12.46 5.14 -7.18
N ILE A 96 12.00 4.87 -8.40
CA ILE A 96 11.66 3.52 -8.86
C ILE A 96 12.31 3.34 -10.22
N MET A 97 13.15 2.32 -10.31
CA MET A 97 13.81 1.92 -11.55
C MET A 97 13.57 0.44 -11.79
N GLN A 98 13.47 0.06 -13.05
CA GLN A 98 13.43 -1.35 -13.42
C GLN A 98 14.84 -1.93 -13.28
N VAL A 99 14.96 -3.03 -12.53
CA VAL A 99 16.20 -3.78 -12.36
C VAL A 99 15.89 -5.25 -12.59
N GLU A 100 16.72 -5.91 -13.39
CA GLU A 100 16.72 -7.37 -13.48
C GLU A 100 17.62 -7.93 -12.39
N LEU A 101 17.07 -8.77 -11.52
CA LEU A 101 17.79 -9.38 -10.41
C LEU A 101 18.03 -10.85 -10.73
N GLU A 102 19.31 -11.26 -10.74
CA GLU A 102 19.69 -12.66 -10.84
C GLU A 102 19.19 -13.47 -9.62
N ASP A 103 18.90 -14.75 -9.84
CA ASP A 103 18.37 -15.67 -8.82
C ASP A 103 19.21 -15.72 -7.53
N LYS A 104 20.53 -15.52 -7.65
CA LYS A 104 21.46 -15.53 -6.52
C LYS A 104 21.09 -14.50 -5.44
N TYR A 105 20.48 -13.37 -5.79
CA TYR A 105 20.08 -12.34 -4.84
C TYR A 105 18.92 -12.75 -3.94
N TYR A 106 18.19 -13.81 -4.29
CA TYR A 106 17.12 -14.38 -3.45
C TYR A 106 17.64 -15.43 -2.45
N ASN A 107 18.95 -15.71 -2.43
CA ASN A 107 19.57 -16.52 -1.39
C ASN A 107 19.86 -15.66 -0.14
N PRO A 108 19.38 -16.05 1.05
CA PRO A 108 19.64 -15.32 2.31
C PRO A 108 21.13 -15.02 2.58
N SER A 109 22.06 -15.84 2.05
CA SER A 109 23.50 -15.58 2.17
C SER A 109 23.93 -14.22 1.57
N TYR A 110 23.20 -13.71 0.59
CA TYR A 110 23.47 -12.40 -0.04
C TYR A 110 22.99 -11.21 0.80
N LEU A 111 22.22 -11.44 1.87
CA LEU A 111 21.84 -10.38 2.82
C LEU A 111 22.95 -10.09 3.85
N VAL A 112 23.90 -11.02 4.01
CA VAL A 112 25.02 -10.85 4.95
C VAL A 112 25.99 -9.82 4.38
N ARG A 113 25.88 -8.59 4.88
CA ARG A 113 26.93 -7.59 4.70
C ARG A 113 27.96 -7.79 5.80
N ASN A 114 29.08 -8.44 5.48
CA ASN A 114 30.27 -8.25 6.31
C ASN A 114 30.66 -6.77 6.16
N THR A 115 30.39 -5.97 7.18
CA THR A 115 31.00 -4.64 7.32
C THR A 115 32.49 -4.87 7.50
N VAL A 116 33.23 -4.88 6.40
CA VAL A 116 34.66 -4.56 6.48
C VAL A 116 34.68 -3.08 6.85
N SER A 117 34.83 -2.80 8.14
CA SER A 117 35.30 -1.50 8.60
C SER A 117 36.56 -1.18 7.81
N GLU A 118 36.50 -0.17 6.95
CA GLU A 118 37.69 0.42 6.37
C GLU A 118 38.53 0.99 7.52
N LEU A 119 39.68 0.36 7.74
CA LEU A 119 40.80 0.84 8.56
C LEU A 119 41.52 1.98 7.84
#